data_AF-A0A8S3QFG7-F1
#
_entry.id   AF-A0A8S3QFG7-F1
#
_cell.length_a   1.000
_cell.length_b   1.000
_cell.length_c   1.000
_cell.angle_alpha   90.00
_cell.angle_beta   90.00
_cell.angle_gamma   90.00
#
_symmetry.space_group_name_H-M   'P 1'
#
loop_
_entity.id
_entity.type
_entity.pdbx_description
1 polymer ?
#
loop_
_entity_poly.entity_id
_entity_poly.type
_entity_poly.pdbx_seq_one_letter_code
_entity_poly.pdbx_strand_id
1 'polypeptide(L)'
;MHLSNALGVRPMGVSGMMYIQCTQCGTINKLKLGKTHRPPDSKRTGVGIFNVNTKLAAGMIHSGIGETQLNNLLSTINLHCIDHKSLKRRENEIGHFIEKNSKTSENNFLIEEAIGSLVIGEPSAADNGISVSTDTCWQKKGSGRSYNSLSGNLKSSLIK
;
A
#
# COMPACT_ATOMS: atom_id res chain seq x y z
N MET A 1 32.05 5.73 -16.65
CA MET A 1 31.97 5.74 -15.17
C MET A 1 32.18 4.32 -14.70
N HIS A 2 33.14 4.08 -13.80
CA HIS A 2 33.36 2.75 -13.21
C HIS A 2 32.83 2.71 -11.79
N LEU A 3 32.25 1.56 -11.39
CA LEU A 3 31.78 1.30 -10.03
C LEU A 3 32.90 1.36 -8.98
N SER A 4 34.15 1.15 -9.39
CA SER A 4 35.34 1.30 -8.53
C SER A 4 35.51 2.69 -7.94
N ASN A 5 34.89 3.71 -8.55
CA ASN A 5 34.97 5.10 -8.10
C ASN A 5 33.75 5.52 -7.27
N ALA A 6 33.03 4.55 -6.71
CA ALA A 6 31.94 4.84 -5.78
C ALA A 6 32.51 5.42 -4.48
N LEU A 7 32.13 6.65 -4.17
CA LEU A 7 32.46 7.32 -2.91
C LEU A 7 31.62 6.75 -1.76
N GLY A 8 30.46 6.18 -2.08
CA GLY A 8 29.59 5.52 -1.12
C GLY A 8 28.12 5.61 -1.48
N VAL A 9 27.29 5.04 -0.59
CA VAL A 9 25.84 5.04 -0.70
C VAL A 9 25.26 5.76 0.51
N ARG A 10 24.41 6.77 0.27
CA ARG A 10 23.59 7.38 1.33
C ARG A 10 22.27 6.63 1.42
N PRO A 11 21.99 5.92 2.52
CA PRO A 11 20.73 5.22 2.70
C PRO A 11 19.58 6.21 2.93
N MET A 12 18.41 5.85 2.42
CA MET A 12 17.13 6.56 2.58
C MET A 12 16.02 5.51 2.76
N GLY A 13 16.08 4.79 3.87
CA GLY A 13 15.34 3.54 4.09
C GLY A 13 16.07 2.37 3.44
N VAL A 14 15.34 1.48 2.77
CA VAL A 14 15.91 0.28 2.14
C VAL A 14 16.68 0.60 0.84
N SER A 15 16.33 1.71 0.18
CA SER A 15 17.03 2.21 -1.00
C SER A 15 17.86 3.46 -0.66
N GLY A 16 18.66 3.96 -1.61
CA GLY A 16 19.53 5.11 -1.39
C GLY A 16 20.01 5.82 -2.64
N MET A 17 20.91 6.77 -2.43
CA MET A 17 21.65 7.45 -3.50
C MET A 17 23.09 7.01 -3.49
N MET A 18 23.60 6.62 -4.65
CA MET A 18 25.01 6.30 -4.84
C MET A 18 25.73 7.52 -5.41
N TYR A 19 26.91 7.79 -4.87
CA TYR A 19 27.77 8.89 -5.31
C TYR A 19 28.98 8.30 -6.01
N ILE A 20 29.15 8.61 -7.30
CA ILE A 20 30.28 8.13 -8.11
C ILE A 20 31.08 9.33 -8.60
N GLN A 21 32.39 9.32 -8.36
CA GLN A 21 33.28 10.33 -8.89
C GLN A 21 33.70 10.00 -10.32
N CYS A 22 33.56 10.97 -11.23
CA CYS A 22 34.07 10.83 -12.59
C CYS A 22 35.61 10.85 -12.58
N THR A 23 36.24 9.89 -13.26
CA THR A 23 37.70 9.84 -13.41
C THR A 23 38.28 11.02 -14.18
N GLN A 24 37.55 11.58 -15.15
CA GLN A 24 38.11 12.57 -16.08
C GLN A 24 37.92 14.02 -15.62
N CYS A 25 36.77 14.35 -15.02
CA CYS A 25 36.47 15.72 -14.59
C CYS A 25 36.37 15.89 -13.06
N GLY A 26 36.54 14.81 -12.28
CA GLY A 26 36.42 14.85 -10.82
C GLY A 26 35.00 15.12 -10.28
N THR A 27 34.01 15.37 -11.14
CA THR A 27 32.64 15.69 -10.75
C THR A 27 31.94 14.49 -10.09
N ILE A 28 31.21 14.76 -9.00
CA ILE A 28 30.44 13.75 -8.27
C ILE A 28 29.05 13.59 -8.90
N ASN A 29 28.80 12.42 -9.49
CA ASN A 29 27.51 12.06 -10.05
C ASN A 29 26.63 11.38 -9.00
N LYS A 30 25.39 11.82 -8.91
CA LYS A 30 24.39 11.29 -7.98
C LYS A 30 23.45 10.35 -8.72
N LEU A 31 23.47 9.08 -8.36
CA LEU A 31 22.66 8.04 -8.98
C LEU A 31 21.60 7.54 -8.00
N LYS A 32 20.37 7.44 -8.48
CA LYS A 32 19.26 6.84 -7.71
C LYS A 32 19.34 5.32 -7.83
N LEU A 33 19.33 4.60 -6.72
CA LEU A 33 19.32 3.13 -6.71
C LEU A 33 17.94 2.53 -7.05
N GLY A 34 16.92 3.35 -7.30
CA GLY A 34 15.59 2.87 -7.66
C GLY A 34 14.64 3.96 -8.13
N LYS A 35 13.44 3.53 -8.51
CA LYS A 35 12.35 4.44 -8.92
C LYS A 35 11.88 5.28 -7.74
N THR A 36 11.58 6.54 -8.02
CA THR A 36 11.08 7.50 -7.03
C THR A 36 9.75 8.08 -7.47
N HIS A 37 8.81 8.22 -6.55
CA HIS A 37 7.55 8.93 -6.75
C HIS A 37 7.46 10.14 -5.83
N ARG A 38 6.44 10.97 -6.06
CA ARG A 38 6.08 12.09 -5.20
C ARG A 38 4.59 12.01 -4.89
N PRO A 39 4.19 12.20 -3.62
CA PRO A 39 2.80 12.37 -3.27
C PRO A 39 2.23 13.57 -4.03
N PRO A 40 0.98 13.48 -4.52
CA PRO A 40 0.33 14.57 -5.25
C PRO A 40 0.26 15.86 -4.42
N ASP A 41 0.16 15.73 -3.09
CA ASP A 41 0.04 16.85 -2.15
C ASP A 41 1.40 17.41 -1.66
N SER A 42 2.52 16.88 -2.18
CA SER A 42 3.85 17.37 -1.79
C SER A 42 4.32 18.50 -2.71
N LYS A 43 4.73 19.64 -2.12
CA LYS A 43 5.50 20.67 -2.84
C LYS A 43 6.68 19.99 -3.54
N ARG A 44 7.02 20.39 -4.77
CA ARG A 44 8.11 19.81 -5.60
C ARG A 44 9.52 20.06 -5.05
N THR A 45 9.69 20.11 -3.74
CA THR A 45 10.93 20.45 -3.06
C THR A 45 11.53 19.18 -2.43
N GLY A 46 12.81 18.94 -2.69
CA GLY A 46 13.56 17.82 -2.10
C GLY A 46 13.59 16.52 -2.91
N VAL A 47 14.21 15.51 -2.31
CA VAL A 47 14.43 14.18 -2.89
C VAL A 47 13.12 13.41 -2.95
N GLY A 48 12.82 12.82 -4.10
CA GLY A 48 11.64 11.97 -4.27
C GLY A 48 11.69 10.73 -3.36
N ILE A 49 10.54 10.23 -2.97
CA ILE A 49 10.43 9.04 -2.12
C ILE A 49 10.71 7.82 -2.98
N PHE A 50 11.49 6.86 -2.48
CA PHE A 50 11.70 5.61 -3.20
C PHE A 50 10.47 4.71 -3.12
N ASN A 51 10.04 4.19 -4.27
CA ASN A 51 8.87 3.31 -4.36
C ASN A 51 9.03 2.05 -3.50
N VAL A 52 10.25 1.59 -3.27
CA VAL A 52 10.55 0.43 -2.42
C VAL A 52 10.05 0.65 -0.99
N ASN A 53 10.21 1.84 -0.43
CA ASN A 53 9.78 2.13 0.94
C ASN A 53 8.25 2.11 1.07
N THR A 54 7.53 2.60 0.05
CA THR A 54 6.07 2.51 0.00
C THR A 54 5.64 1.06 -0.22
N LYS A 55 6.23 0.32 -1.16
CA LYS A 55 5.93 -1.11 -1.35
C LYS A 55 6.13 -1.94 -0.09
N LEU A 56 7.17 -1.63 0.68
CA LEU A 56 7.47 -2.29 1.94
C LEU A 56 6.39 -2.03 3.01
N ALA A 57 5.86 -0.81 3.10
CA ALA A 57 4.70 -0.52 3.93
C ALA A 57 3.43 -1.27 3.46
N ALA A 58 3.22 -1.43 2.15
CA ALA A 58 2.11 -2.26 1.63
C ALA A 58 2.29 -3.73 2.02
N GLY A 59 3.50 -4.26 1.87
CA GLY A 59 3.83 -5.63 2.27
C GLY A 59 3.64 -5.87 3.77
N MET A 60 3.98 -4.88 4.59
CA MET A 60 3.77 -4.92 6.03
C MET A 60 2.28 -4.94 6.40
N ILE A 61 1.44 -4.10 5.78
CA ILE A 61 -0.02 -4.11 5.97
C ILE A 61 -0.61 -5.46 5.52
N HIS A 62 -0.23 -5.94 4.34
CA HIS A 62 -0.72 -7.21 3.79
C HIS A 62 -0.35 -8.40 4.67
N SER A 63 0.89 -8.43 5.19
CA SER A 63 1.39 -9.53 6.02
C SER A 63 0.96 -9.42 7.49
N GLY A 64 0.37 -8.30 7.91
CA GLY A 64 0.03 -8.03 9.31
C GLY A 64 1.25 -7.94 10.24
N ILE A 65 2.40 -7.55 9.70
CA ILE A 65 3.67 -7.46 10.43
C ILE A 65 3.79 -6.07 11.07
N GLY A 66 4.32 -5.99 12.29
CA GLY A 66 4.61 -4.69 12.93
C GLY A 66 5.97 -4.12 12.52
N GLU A 67 6.16 -2.81 12.69
CA GLU A 67 7.44 -2.14 12.36
C GLU A 67 8.66 -2.82 12.99
N THR A 68 8.58 -3.20 14.27
CA THR A 68 9.72 -3.85 14.96
C THR A 68 10.10 -5.17 14.30
N GLN A 69 9.10 -5.98 13.92
CA GLN A 69 9.32 -7.26 13.25
C GLN A 69 9.92 -7.05 11.86
N LEU A 70 9.47 -6.02 11.15
CA LEU A 70 10.00 -5.62 9.86
C LEU A 70 11.47 -5.13 9.96
N ASN A 71 11.79 -4.29 10.94
CA ASN A 71 13.16 -3.81 11.14
C ASN A 71 14.09 -4.94 11.61
N ASN A 72 13.59 -5.91 12.40
CA ASN A 72 14.34 -7.12 12.72
C ASN A 72 14.61 -7.94 11.45
N LEU A 73 13.61 -8.13 10.58
CA LEU A 73 13.78 -8.82 9.31
C LEU A 73 14.83 -8.11 8.44
N LEU A 74 14.73 -6.79 8.26
CA LEU A 74 15.71 -6.01 7.51
C LEU A 74 17.13 -6.15 8.08
N SER A 75 17.25 -6.14 9.41
CA SER A 75 18.53 -6.35 10.10
C SER A 75 19.11 -7.74 9.83
N THR A 76 18.28 -8.80 9.84
CA THR A 76 18.74 -10.17 9.57
C THR A 76 19.27 -10.37 8.14
N ILE A 77 18.76 -9.62 7.18
CA ILE A 77 19.22 -9.64 5.78
C ILE A 77 20.25 -8.56 5.47
N ASN A 78 20.83 -7.91 6.49
CA ASN A 78 21.82 -6.84 6.37
C ASN A 78 21.35 -5.65 5.50
N LEU A 79 20.06 -5.33 5.54
CA LEU A 79 19.50 -4.12 4.92
C LEU A 79 19.29 -3.02 5.97
N HIS A 80 19.36 -1.78 5.50
CA HIS A 80 19.15 -0.61 6.35
C HIS A 80 17.71 -0.55 6.86
N CYS A 81 17.55 -0.40 8.18
CA CYS A 81 16.26 -0.18 8.81
C CYS A 81 15.63 1.16 8.38
N ILE A 82 14.32 1.22 8.44
CA ILE A 82 13.56 2.45 8.15
C ILE A 82 13.17 3.09 9.48
N ASP A 83 13.31 4.40 9.56
CA ASP A 83 12.84 5.19 10.71
C ASP A 83 11.31 5.17 10.83
N HIS A 84 10.81 5.03 12.07
CA HIS A 84 9.38 4.97 12.40
C HIS A 84 8.57 6.07 11.73
N LYS A 85 9.02 7.33 11.79
CA LYS A 85 8.25 8.45 11.20
C LYS A 85 8.15 8.33 9.69
N SER A 86 9.23 7.88 9.05
CA SER A 86 9.28 7.67 7.61
C SER A 86 8.37 6.52 7.19
N LEU A 87 8.38 5.41 7.93
CA LEU A 87 7.54 4.25 7.69
C LEU A 87 6.06 4.56 7.91
N LYS A 88 5.71 5.19 9.04
CA LYS A 88 4.32 5.59 9.35
C LYS A 88 3.71 6.48 8.28
N ARG A 89 4.51 7.38 7.69
CA ARG A 89 4.05 8.21 6.58
C ARG A 89 3.75 7.38 5.32
N ARG A 90 4.50 6.31 5.07
CA ARG A 90 4.22 5.38 3.95
C ARG A 90 3.00 4.50 4.22
N GLU A 91 2.81 4.06 5.46
CA GLU A 91 1.58 3.36 5.85
C GLU A 91 0.35 4.20 5.57
N ASN A 92 0.34 5.47 6.01
CA ASN A 92 -0.80 6.36 5.79
C ASN A 92 -1.08 6.62 4.30
N GLU A 93 -0.03 6.79 3.50
CA GLU A 93 -0.14 6.96 2.05
C GLU A 93 -0.86 5.76 1.40
N ILE A 94 -0.50 4.55 1.82
CA ILE A 94 -1.09 3.31 1.31
C ILE A 94 -2.48 3.08 1.89
N GLY A 95 -2.70 3.42 3.15
CA GLY A 95 -4.00 3.35 3.80
C GLY A 95 -5.05 4.14 3.03
N HIS A 96 -4.75 5.39 2.67
CA HIS A 96 -5.65 6.20 1.84
C HIS A 96 -5.87 5.62 0.44
N PHE A 97 -4.84 5.01 -0.16
CA PHE A 97 -4.97 4.34 -1.46
C PHE A 97 -5.89 3.12 -1.38
N ILE A 98 -5.72 2.29 -0.34
CA ILE A 98 -6.55 1.11 -0.09
C ILE A 98 -8.00 1.54 0.16
N GLU A 99 -8.23 2.54 0.99
CA GLU A 99 -9.57 3.07 1.30
C GLU A 99 -10.27 3.59 0.04
N LYS A 100 -9.55 4.35 -0.81
CA LYS A 100 -10.10 4.86 -2.07
C LYS A 100 -10.50 3.74 -3.02
N ASN A 101 -9.65 2.72 -3.17
CA ASN A 101 -9.95 1.57 -4.03
C ASN A 101 -11.11 0.75 -3.50
N SER A 102 -11.22 0.64 -2.17
CA SER A 102 -12.31 -0.06 -1.48
C SER A 102 -13.65 0.60 -1.78
N LYS A 103 -13.75 1.92 -1.59
CA LYS A 103 -14.94 2.73 -1.94
C LYS A 103 -15.31 2.63 -3.42
N THR A 104 -14.31 2.61 -4.30
CA THR A 104 -14.54 2.48 -5.75
C THR A 104 -15.11 1.10 -6.09
N SER A 105 -14.60 0.05 -5.43
CA SER A 105 -15.07 -1.32 -5.61
C SER A 105 -16.48 -1.51 -5.07
N GLU A 106 -16.79 -0.92 -3.91
CA GLU A 106 -18.14 -0.89 -3.32
C GLU A 106 -19.15 -0.25 -4.27
N ASN A 107 -18.81 0.93 -4.82
CA ASN A 107 -19.68 1.61 -5.78
C ASN A 107 -19.89 0.81 -7.06
N ASN A 108 -18.84 0.20 -7.60
CA ASN A 108 -18.95 -0.64 -8.79
C ASN A 108 -19.87 -1.83 -8.53
N PHE A 109 -19.76 -2.49 -7.37
CA PHE A 109 -20.63 -3.60 -7.00
C PHE A 109 -22.09 -3.17 -6.86
N LEU A 110 -22.35 -2.02 -6.21
CA LEU A 110 -23.71 -1.47 -6.09
C LEU A 110 -24.35 -1.21 -7.46
N ILE A 111 -23.58 -0.68 -8.42
CA ILE A 111 -24.04 -0.43 -9.78
C ILE A 111 -24.38 -1.74 -10.50
N GLU A 112 -23.51 -2.75 -10.41
CA GLU A 112 -23.72 -4.07 -11.02
C GLU A 112 -24.95 -4.77 -10.44
N GLU A 113 -25.16 -4.72 -9.12
CA GLU A 113 -26.32 -5.33 -8.45
C GLU A 113 -27.63 -4.60 -8.81
N ALA A 114 -27.59 -3.27 -8.93
CA ALA A 114 -28.73 -2.47 -9.39
C ALA A 114 -29.11 -2.81 -10.84
N ILE A 115 -28.12 -2.97 -11.74
CA ILE A 115 -28.35 -3.37 -13.14
C ILE A 115 -28.91 -4.80 -13.21
N GLY A 116 -28.32 -5.74 -12.45
CA GLY A 116 -28.79 -7.13 -12.40
C GLY A 116 -30.25 -7.25 -11.92
N SER A 117 -30.63 -6.44 -10.92
CA SER A 117 -32.01 -6.39 -10.41
C SER A 117 -33.01 -5.88 -11.46
N LEU A 118 -32.61 -4.92 -12.30
CA LEU A 118 -33.45 -4.39 -13.38
C LEU A 118 -33.70 -5.42 -14.51
N VAL A 119 -32.76 -6.33 -14.77
CA VAL A 119 -32.85 -7.34 -15.84
C VAL A 119 -33.78 -8.51 -15.48
N ILE A 120 -33.89 -8.86 -14.18
CA ILE A 120 -34.65 -10.04 -13.73
C ILE A 120 -36.16 -9.74 -13.55
N GLY A 121 -36.58 -8.49 -13.57
CA GLY A 121 -38.00 -8.14 -13.71
C GLY A 121 -38.91 -8.51 -12.53
N GLU A 122 -38.37 -8.75 -11.34
CA GLU A 122 -39.17 -8.85 -10.11
C GLU A 122 -39.17 -7.50 -9.37
N PRO A 123 -40.31 -6.79 -9.28
CA PRO A 123 -40.43 -5.61 -8.43
C PRO A 123 -40.71 -6.08 -6.99
N SER A 124 -39.70 -6.57 -6.29
CA SER A 124 -39.84 -6.97 -4.89
C SER A 124 -39.53 -5.79 -3.98
N ALA A 125 -40.61 -5.21 -3.45
CA ALA A 125 -40.73 -4.58 -2.14
C ALA A 125 -39.63 -3.59 -1.69
N ALA A 126 -40.01 -2.31 -1.64
CA ALA A 126 -39.65 -1.33 -0.62
C ALA A 126 -38.28 -1.49 0.07
N ASP A 127 -37.36 -0.58 -0.28
CA ASP A 127 -36.46 0.08 0.69
C ASP A 127 -35.69 -0.82 1.66
N ASN A 128 -35.05 -1.88 1.14
CA ASN A 128 -33.92 -2.50 1.83
C ASN A 128 -32.65 -2.03 1.14
N GLY A 129 -32.15 -0.87 1.55
CA GLY A 129 -30.92 -0.29 1.02
C GLY A 129 -29.78 -1.29 0.99
N ILE A 130 -29.38 -1.71 -0.21
CA ILE A 130 -28.26 -2.61 -0.45
C ILE A 130 -27.02 -1.93 0.13
N SER A 131 -26.44 -2.53 1.17
CA SER A 131 -25.23 -2.04 1.82
C SER A 131 -24.07 -2.96 1.47
N VAL A 132 -23.03 -2.42 0.85
CA VAL A 132 -21.79 -3.13 0.54
C VAL A 132 -20.72 -2.67 1.52
N SER A 133 -20.00 -3.62 2.10
CA SER A 133 -18.86 -3.33 2.96
C SER A 133 -17.66 -4.15 2.51
N THR A 134 -16.48 -3.53 2.45
CA THR A 134 -15.24 -4.22 2.13
C THR A 134 -14.32 -4.35 3.34
N ASP A 135 -13.82 -5.57 3.58
CA ASP A 135 -12.89 -5.86 4.69
C ASP A 135 -11.44 -5.40 4.39
N THR A 136 -11.20 -4.70 3.27
CA THR A 136 -9.89 -4.19 2.82
C THR A 136 -8.76 -5.23 2.80
N CYS A 137 -9.11 -6.52 2.74
CA CYS A 137 -8.17 -7.65 2.78
C CYS A 137 -7.29 -7.66 4.06
N TRP A 138 -7.83 -7.28 5.21
CA TRP A 138 -7.12 -7.46 6.48
C TRP A 138 -7.01 -8.97 6.78
N GLN A 139 -5.79 -9.50 6.79
CA GLN A 139 -5.58 -10.91 7.11
C GLN A 139 -5.98 -11.16 8.58
N LYS A 140 -7.09 -11.86 8.80
CA LYS A 140 -7.49 -12.29 10.16
C LYS A 140 -6.35 -13.16 10.71
N LYS A 141 -5.83 -12.84 11.90
CA LYS A 141 -4.89 -13.71 12.62
C LYS A 141 -5.57 -15.07 12.80
N GLY A 142 -5.11 -16.06 12.04
CA GLY A 142 -5.91 -17.25 11.76
C GLY A 142 -6.01 -18.24 12.92
N SER A 143 -7.23 -18.74 13.15
CA SER A 143 -7.49 -20.09 13.66
C SER A 143 -8.09 -20.94 12.52
N GLY A 144 -7.28 -21.28 11.51
CA GLY A 144 -7.51 -22.39 10.57
C GLY A 144 -8.79 -22.43 9.71
N ARG A 145 -9.70 -21.46 9.79
CA ARG A 145 -10.94 -21.40 9.00
C ARG A 145 -11.06 -20.04 8.31
N SER A 146 -10.53 -19.95 7.09
CA SER A 146 -10.66 -18.78 6.22
C SER A 146 -11.90 -18.92 5.35
N TYR A 147 -13.02 -18.34 5.78
CA TYR A 147 -14.15 -18.09 4.89
C TYR A 147 -13.80 -16.85 4.05
N ASN A 148 -13.42 -17.07 2.79
CA ASN A 148 -13.35 -16.01 1.79
C ASN A 148 -14.76 -15.45 1.57
N SER A 149 -14.84 -14.15 1.31
CA SER A 149 -16.04 -13.32 1.24
C SER A 149 -17.18 -13.94 0.43
N LEU A 150 -18.02 -14.69 1.12
CA LEU A 150 -19.40 -15.05 0.74
C LEU A 150 -20.36 -14.37 1.74
N SER A 151 -19.98 -13.20 2.24
CA SER A 151 -20.76 -12.45 3.23
C SER A 151 -21.66 -11.43 2.53
N GLY A 152 -22.63 -11.94 1.76
CA GLY A 152 -23.93 -11.28 1.69
C GLY A 152 -24.59 -11.44 3.06
N ASN A 153 -24.49 -10.44 3.91
CA ASN A 153 -25.24 -10.42 5.17
C ASN A 153 -26.65 -9.88 4.88
N LEU A 154 -27.57 -10.77 4.48
CA LEU A 154 -29.01 -10.51 4.54
C LEU A 154 -29.45 -10.62 6.00
N LYS A 155 -29.47 -9.51 6.74
CA LYS A 155 -30.20 -9.44 8.01
C LYS A 155 -31.63 -8.98 7.75
N SER A 156 -32.55 -9.93 7.59
CA SER A 156 -33.98 -9.65 7.74
C SER A 156 -34.31 -9.57 9.24
N SER A 157 -34.29 -8.37 9.81
CA SER A 157 -34.93 -8.14 11.11
C SER A 157 -36.42 -7.93 10.91
N LEU A 158 -37.17 -9.03 10.77
CA LEU A 158 -38.60 -9.06 11.05
C LEU A 158 -38.78 -9.30 12.55
N ILE A 159 -38.98 -8.25 13.33
CA ILE A 159 -39.71 -8.33 14.60
C ILE A 159 -40.68 -7.15 14.64
N LYS A 160 -41.94 -7.53 14.88
CA LYS A 160 -43.21 -6.81 14.78
C LYS A 160 -43.26 -5.41 15.39
#